data_AF-A0A1J4XJ47-F1
#
_entry.id   AF-A0A1J4XJ47-F1
#
_cell.length_a   1.000
_cell.length_b   1.000
_cell.length_c   1.000
_cell.angle_alpha   90.00
_cell.angle_beta   90.00
_cell.angle_gamma   90.00
#
_symmetry.space_group_name_H-M   'P 1'
#
loop_
_entity.id
_entity.type
_entity.pdbx_description
1 polymer ?
#
loop_
_entity_poly.entity_id
_entity_poly.type
_entity_poly.pdbx_seq_one_letter_code
_entity_poly.pdbx_strand_id
1 'polypeptide(L)'
;MEVQATIGLKPKVSFECNEAEKLTNKKPAEAIQEIKKFCRIAVVKTGEKGSLVMDNDGLHKIKGFKVNAINTTGAGDAYSGGFLYGISHNFDVKTSGKIASYVAAQVVASHDSMMNRNIQQEIAGIIKG
;
A
#
# COMPACT_ATOMS: atom_id res chain seq x y z
N MET A 1 -13.44 -9.50 16.91
CA MET A 1 -12.09 -10.09 16.84
C MET A 1 -12.05 -10.82 15.52
N GLU A 2 -11.66 -10.11 14.46
CA GLU A 2 -11.61 -10.70 13.12
C GLU A 2 -10.14 -10.83 12.75
N VAL A 3 -9.67 -12.07 12.85
CA VAL A 3 -8.37 -12.51 12.38
C VAL A 3 -8.58 -12.94 10.94
N GLN A 4 -7.84 -12.39 9.98
CA GLN A 4 -7.76 -12.96 8.63
C GLN A 4 -6.30 -13.16 8.23
N ALA A 5 -6.02 -14.37 7.72
CA ALA A 5 -4.70 -14.95 7.50
C ALA A 5 -4.56 -15.58 6.10
N THR A 6 -3.42 -15.31 5.46
CA THR A 6 -2.55 -16.18 4.63
C THR A 6 -2.97 -16.71 3.24
N ILE A 7 -2.10 -16.48 2.23
CA ILE A 7 -1.87 -17.40 1.08
C ILE A 7 -0.38 -17.37 0.71
N GLY A 8 0.24 -18.54 0.49
CA GLY A 8 1.69 -18.72 0.46
C GLY A 8 2.43 -18.14 -0.75
N LEU A 9 3.44 -17.33 -0.47
CA LEU A 9 4.68 -17.09 -1.24
C LEU A 9 5.63 -16.39 -0.25
N LYS A 10 6.87 -16.87 -0.04
CA LYS A 10 7.87 -16.17 0.80
C LYS A 10 8.23 -14.84 0.11
N PRO A 11 7.58 -13.71 0.46
CA PRO A 11 8.00 -12.85 1.56
C PRO A 11 6.81 -12.41 2.45
N LYS A 12 6.98 -12.40 3.78
CA LYS A 12 5.96 -11.83 4.69
C LYS A 12 5.82 -10.33 4.42
N VAL A 13 4.67 -9.89 3.90
CA VAL A 13 4.28 -8.48 3.73
C VAL A 13 3.16 -8.17 4.74
N SER A 14 3.32 -7.13 5.56
CA SER A 14 2.31 -6.70 6.54
C SER A 14 1.78 -5.31 6.19
N PHE A 15 0.46 -5.14 6.15
CA PHE A 15 -0.24 -3.91 5.73
C PHE A 15 -1.10 -3.34 6.86
N GLU A 16 -0.61 -2.38 7.65
CA GLU A 16 -1.46 -1.81 8.71
C GLU A 16 -1.22 -0.31 8.94
N CYS A 17 -2.31 0.46 8.96
CA CYS A 17 -2.28 1.92 9.17
C CYS A 17 -2.91 2.32 10.48
N ASN A 18 -4.11 1.82 10.73
CA ASN A 18 -4.87 2.21 11.91
C ASN A 18 -4.55 1.33 13.13
N GLU A 19 -4.01 0.14 12.88
CA GLU A 19 -3.56 -0.77 13.93
C GLU A 19 -2.11 -0.55 14.30
N ALA A 20 -1.24 -0.06 13.40
CA ALA A 20 0.16 0.21 13.73
C ALA A 20 0.33 1.19 14.90
N GLU A 21 -0.38 2.33 14.91
CA GLU A 21 -0.39 3.26 16.06
C GLU A 21 -1.09 2.63 17.28
N LYS A 22 -2.17 1.88 17.12
CA LYS A 22 -2.87 1.23 18.25
C LYS A 22 -2.08 0.08 18.88
N LEU A 23 -1.31 -0.65 18.08
CA LEU A 23 -0.50 -1.81 18.46
C LEU A 23 0.85 -1.37 19.03
N THR A 24 1.43 -0.29 18.51
CA THR A 24 2.78 0.16 18.90
C THR A 24 2.80 1.42 19.76
N ASN A 25 1.73 2.22 19.73
CA ASN A 25 1.63 3.56 20.31
C ASN A 25 2.71 4.54 19.83
N LYS A 26 3.20 4.35 18.60
CA LYS A 26 4.33 5.08 17.99
C LYS A 26 3.96 5.72 16.66
N LYS A 27 4.69 6.79 16.29
CA LYS A 27 4.54 7.46 15.00
C LYS A 27 4.82 6.51 13.83
N PRO A 28 4.27 6.74 12.62
CA PRO A 28 4.42 5.84 11.46
C PRO A 28 5.87 5.44 11.12
N ALA A 29 6.81 6.38 11.27
CA ALA A 29 8.24 6.14 10.99
C ALA A 29 8.92 5.21 12.01
N GLU A 30 8.42 5.17 13.25
CA GLU A 30 8.90 4.29 14.31
C GLU A 30 8.13 2.96 14.28
N ALA A 31 6.82 3.02 14.03
CA ALA A 31 5.97 1.84 13.91
C ALA A 31 6.45 0.91 12.78
N ILE A 32 6.87 1.45 11.64
CA ILE A 32 7.39 0.63 10.53
C ILE A 32 8.69 -0.11 10.90
N GLN A 33 9.54 0.48 11.73
CA GLN A 33 10.76 -0.18 12.22
C GLN A 33 10.43 -1.35 13.15
N GLU A 34 9.42 -1.21 14.00
CA GLU A 34 8.95 -2.31 14.85
C GLU A 34 8.31 -3.42 14.03
N ILE A 35 7.40 -3.08 13.11
CA ILE A 35 6.72 -4.05 12.24
C ILE A 35 7.74 -4.83 11.40
N LYS A 36 8.78 -4.15 10.89
CA LYS A 36 9.84 -4.77 10.09
C LYS A 36 10.58 -5.89 10.80
N LYS A 37 10.62 -5.91 12.15
CA LYS A 37 11.24 -7.01 12.92
C LYS A 37 10.51 -8.34 12.72
N PHE A 38 9.24 -8.31 12.32
CA PHE A 38 8.39 -9.50 12.18
C PHE A 38 8.17 -9.94 10.72
N CYS A 39 8.56 -9.11 9.75
CA CYS A 39 8.27 -9.35 8.33
C CYS A 39 9.42 -8.92 7.39
N ARG A 40 9.36 -9.39 6.14
CA ARG A 40 10.38 -9.04 5.14
C ARG A 40 10.12 -7.66 4.54
N ILE A 41 8.85 -7.32 4.34
CA ILE A 41 8.41 -6.01 3.85
C ILE A 41 7.32 -5.50 4.80
N ALA A 42 7.55 -4.33 5.40
CA ALA A 42 6.57 -3.65 6.23
C ALA A 42 5.97 -2.48 5.45
N VAL A 43 4.65 -2.31 5.48
CA VAL A 43 3.96 -1.19 4.84
C VAL A 43 3.08 -0.47 5.86
N VAL A 44 3.29 0.83 6.01
CA VAL A 44 2.47 1.73 6.82
C VAL A 44 1.92 2.83 5.93
N LYS A 45 0.65 2.76 5.55
CA LYS A 45 -0.02 3.83 4.78
C LYS A 45 -0.32 5.02 5.70
N THR A 46 -0.21 6.22 5.15
CA THR A 46 -0.35 7.50 5.87
C THR A 46 -1.48 8.34 5.25
N GLY A 47 -2.54 7.68 4.77
CA GLY A 47 -3.67 8.32 4.09
C GLY A 47 -3.24 9.08 2.83
N GLU A 48 -3.71 10.31 2.69
CA GLU A 48 -3.41 11.20 1.54
C GLU A 48 -1.91 11.45 1.32
N LYS A 49 -1.07 11.29 2.35
CA LYS A 49 0.38 11.48 2.26
C LYS A 49 1.08 10.33 1.54
N GLY A 50 0.39 9.22 1.30
CA GLY A 50 0.91 8.02 0.66
C GLY A 50 1.22 6.93 1.67
N SER A 51 2.44 6.40 1.65
CA SER A 51 2.85 5.32 2.53
C SER A 51 4.35 5.28 2.80
N LEU A 52 4.71 4.61 3.88
CA LEU A 52 6.05 4.18 4.21
C LEU A 52 6.14 2.69 3.92
N VAL A 53 7.19 2.28 3.22
CA VAL A 53 7.48 0.88 2.95
C VAL A 53 8.91 0.59 3.37
N MET A 54 9.14 -0.48 4.12
CA MET A 54 10.47 -0.87 4.58
C MET A 54 10.77 -2.29 4.17
N ASP A 55 11.86 -2.50 3.46
CA ASP A 55 12.40 -3.80 3.09
C ASP A 55 13.82 -3.96 3.65
N ASN A 56 14.62 -4.85 3.06
CA ASN A 56 16.01 -5.06 3.49
C ASN A 56 16.96 -3.96 2.95
N ASP A 57 16.55 -3.21 1.91
CA ASP A 57 17.34 -2.15 1.30
C ASP A 57 17.09 -0.80 2.00
N GLY A 58 15.99 -0.69 2.75
CA GLY A 58 15.75 0.37 3.71
C GLY A 58 14.33 0.91 3.70
N LEU A 59 14.19 2.17 4.12
CA LEU A 59 12.91 2.87 4.16
C LEU A 59 12.64 3.62 2.85
N HIS A 60 11.51 3.29 2.23
CA HIS A 60 10.98 3.90 1.03
C HIS A 60 9.76 4.76 1.38
N LYS A 61 9.80 6.04 0.99
CA LYS A 61 8.64 6.94 1.10
C LYS A 61 7.91 6.97 -0.23
N ILE A 62 6.67 6.51 -0.24
CA ILE A 62 5.80 6.52 -1.42
C ILE A 62 4.85 7.70 -1.27
N LYS A 63 4.83 8.57 -2.28
CA LYS A 63 3.94 9.73 -2.30
C LYS A 63 2.52 9.31 -2.66
N GLY A 64 1.55 9.87 -1.95
CA GLY A 64 0.14 9.77 -2.30
C GLY A 64 -0.17 10.50 -3.61
N PHE A 65 -1.12 9.98 -4.37
CA PHE A 65 -1.69 10.69 -5.53
C PHE A 65 -2.82 11.60 -5.06
N LYS A 66 -2.75 12.88 -5.43
CA LYS A 66 -3.80 13.84 -5.10
C LYS A 66 -5.02 13.58 -5.97
N VAL A 67 -6.16 13.36 -5.32
CA VAL A 67 -7.46 13.16 -5.96
C VAL A 67 -8.54 13.87 -5.15
N ASN A 68 -9.66 14.20 -5.79
CA ASN A 68 -10.85 14.63 -5.05
C ASN A 68 -11.49 13.40 -4.39
N ALA A 69 -11.45 13.32 -3.07
CA ALA A 69 -11.93 12.15 -2.34
C ALA A 69 -13.47 12.13 -2.32
N ILE A 70 -14.05 11.09 -2.90
CA ILE A 70 -15.51 10.87 -2.97
C ILE A 70 -15.91 9.78 -1.97
N ASN A 71 -15.21 8.64 -1.98
CA ASN A 71 -15.47 7.51 -1.09
C ASN A 71 -14.17 6.82 -0.69
N THR A 72 -13.83 6.82 0.60
CA THR A 72 -12.58 6.19 1.11
C THR A 72 -12.73 4.70 1.43
N THR A 73 -13.95 4.15 1.32
CA THR A 73 -14.22 2.73 1.55
C THR A 73 -13.47 1.88 0.53
N GLY A 74 -12.77 0.84 0.99
CA GLY A 74 -12.00 -0.06 0.12
C GLY A 74 -10.66 0.51 -0.37
N ALA A 75 -10.31 1.77 -0.05
CA ALA A 75 -9.00 2.34 -0.39
C ALA A 75 -7.83 1.52 0.19
N GLY A 76 -8.06 0.92 1.36
CA GLY A 76 -7.10 0.07 2.03
C GLY A 76 -6.83 -1.23 1.28
N ASP A 77 -7.88 -1.90 0.82
CA ASP A 77 -7.82 -3.16 0.08
C ASP A 77 -7.28 -2.93 -1.34
N ALA A 78 -7.70 -1.84 -1.97
CA ALA A 78 -7.21 -1.39 -3.27
C ALA A 78 -5.70 -1.12 -3.22
N TYR A 79 -5.20 -0.49 -2.15
CA TYR A 79 -3.76 -0.31 -1.94
C TYR A 79 -3.06 -1.68 -1.83
N SER A 80 -3.55 -2.57 -0.96
CA SER A 80 -2.93 -3.88 -0.76
C SER A 80 -2.91 -4.70 -2.05
N GLY A 81 -4.01 -4.69 -2.81
CA GLY A 81 -4.13 -5.34 -4.11
C GLY A 81 -3.16 -4.77 -5.14
N GLY A 82 -3.05 -3.44 -5.24
CA GLY A 82 -2.07 -2.80 -6.14
C GLY A 82 -0.62 -3.07 -5.76
N PHE A 83 -0.32 -3.17 -4.46
CA PHE A 83 1.03 -3.52 -3.99
C PHE A 83 1.37 -4.97 -4.33
N LEU A 84 0.46 -5.90 -4.03
CA LEU A 84 0.62 -7.32 -4.33
C LEU A 84 0.73 -7.57 -5.84
N TYR A 85 -0.01 -6.81 -6.66
CA TYR A 85 0.14 -6.83 -8.11
C TYR A 85 1.57 -6.46 -8.53
N GLY A 86 2.15 -5.41 -7.95
CA GLY A 86 3.52 -5.03 -8.28
C GLY A 86 4.54 -6.11 -7.91
N ILE A 87 4.42 -6.67 -6.70
CA ILE A 87 5.30 -7.73 -6.22
C ILE A 87 5.15 -9.01 -7.06
N SER A 88 3.92 -9.39 -7.45
CA SER A 88 3.68 -10.60 -8.26
C SER A 88 4.22 -10.48 -9.70
N HIS A 89 4.41 -9.25 -10.18
CA HIS A 89 5.05 -8.95 -11.47
C HIS A 89 6.56 -8.70 -11.35
N ASN A 90 7.18 -9.05 -10.22
CA ASN A 90 8.61 -8.85 -9.93
C ASN A 90 9.07 -7.38 -10.00
N PHE A 91 8.17 -6.41 -9.79
CA PHE A 91 8.59 -5.02 -9.64
C PHE A 91 9.23 -4.80 -8.28
N ASP A 92 10.11 -3.79 -8.21
CA ASP A 92 10.71 -3.39 -6.94
C ASP A 92 9.66 -2.84 -5.97
N VAL A 93 10.03 -2.75 -4.70
CA VAL A 93 9.15 -2.34 -3.60
C VAL A 93 8.64 -0.90 -3.81
N LYS A 94 9.47 -0.04 -4.38
CA LYS A 94 9.13 1.36 -4.63
C LYS A 94 8.08 1.50 -5.72
N THR A 95 8.23 0.77 -6.83
CA THR A 95 7.30 0.73 -7.95
C THR A 95 5.99 0.08 -7.53
N SER A 96 6.06 -1.03 -6.80
CA SER A 96 4.90 -1.68 -6.19
C SER A 96 4.13 -0.72 -5.28
N GLY A 97 4.85 0.08 -4.47
CA GLY A 97 4.27 1.15 -3.67
C GLY A 97 3.59 2.23 -4.50
N LYS A 98 4.21 2.71 -5.58
CA LYS A 98 3.61 3.70 -6.48
C LYS A 98 2.31 3.17 -7.10
N ILE A 99 2.31 1.93 -7.60
CA ILE A 99 1.13 1.28 -8.18
C ILE A 99 0.01 1.19 -7.13
N ALA A 100 0.33 0.71 -5.93
CA ALA A 100 -0.59 0.64 -4.80
C ALA A 100 -1.24 1.99 -4.48
N SER A 101 -0.41 3.05 -4.38
CA SER A 101 -0.88 4.39 -4.08
C SER A 101 -1.76 4.96 -5.17
N TYR A 102 -1.47 4.65 -6.44
CA TYR A 102 -2.27 5.09 -7.57
C TYR A 102 -3.64 4.38 -7.58
N VAL A 103 -3.64 3.05 -7.45
CA VAL A 103 -4.87 2.24 -7.42
C VAL A 103 -5.78 2.67 -6.27
N ALA A 104 -5.22 2.89 -5.08
CA ALA A 104 -5.98 3.39 -3.94
C ALA A 104 -6.60 4.77 -4.21
N ALA A 105 -5.84 5.69 -4.83
CA ALA A 105 -6.34 7.02 -5.14
C ALA A 105 -7.50 6.98 -6.16
N GLN A 106 -7.46 6.08 -7.14
CA GLN A 106 -8.56 5.91 -8.10
C GLN A 106 -9.84 5.37 -7.45
N VAL A 107 -9.71 4.44 -6.49
CA VAL A 107 -10.86 3.99 -5.68
C VAL A 107 -11.42 5.14 -4.85
N VAL A 108 -10.54 5.91 -4.20
CA VAL A 108 -10.94 7.09 -3.40
C VAL A 108 -11.68 8.15 -4.25
N ALA A 109 -11.31 8.28 -5.52
CA ALA A 109 -11.90 9.22 -6.47
C ALA A 109 -13.17 8.71 -7.16
N SER A 110 -13.65 7.50 -6.85
CA SER A 110 -14.80 6.86 -7.51
C SER A 110 -16.03 6.91 -6.61
N HIS A 111 -17.23 6.99 -7.22
CA HIS A 111 -18.51 6.96 -6.48
C HIS A 111 -18.87 5.56 -5.99
N ASP A 112 -18.47 4.54 -6.74
CA ASP A 112 -18.69 3.13 -6.43
C ASP A 112 -17.38 2.49 -5.94
N SER A 113 -17.46 1.43 -5.14
CA SER A 113 -16.27 0.67 -4.71
C SER A 113 -15.60 -0.08 -5.86
N MET A 114 -16.23 -0.09 -7.05
CA MET A 114 -15.71 -0.65 -8.30
C MET A 114 -15.17 0.44 -9.24
N MET A 115 -13.94 0.24 -9.71
CA MET A 115 -13.23 1.18 -10.58
C MET A 115 -13.67 1.03 -12.05
N ASN A 116 -13.96 2.13 -12.74
CA ASN A 116 -14.49 2.15 -14.12
C ASN A 116 -13.50 2.75 -15.15
N ARG A 117 -12.18 2.58 -14.99
CA ARG A 117 -11.13 3.19 -15.85
C ARG A 117 -10.04 2.21 -16.30
N ASN A 118 -9.33 2.55 -17.39
CA ASN A 118 -8.19 1.81 -18.00
C ASN A 118 -6.91 1.84 -17.13
N ILE A 119 -6.99 1.33 -15.90
CA ILE A 119 -5.88 1.29 -14.92
C ILE A 119 -4.62 0.62 -15.47
N GLN A 120 -4.76 -0.39 -16.33
CA GLN A 120 -3.63 -1.11 -16.93
C GLN A 120 -2.73 -0.18 -17.76
N GLN A 121 -3.32 0.74 -18.52
CA GLN A 121 -2.55 1.71 -19.32
C GLN A 121 -1.83 2.73 -18.43
N GLU A 122 -2.47 3.18 -17.36
CA GLU A 122 -1.87 4.15 -16.43
C GLU A 122 -0.78 3.51 -15.55
N ILE A 123 -0.97 2.26 -15.11
CA ILE A 123 0.07 1.46 -14.45
C ILE A 123 1.28 1.30 -15.38
N ALA A 124 1.07 1.03 -16.67
CA ALA A 124 2.16 0.96 -17.64
C ALA A 124 2.93 2.29 -17.76
N GLY A 125 2.26 3.43 -17.58
CA GLY A 125 2.91 4.74 -17.47
C GLY A 125 3.78 4.87 -16.22
N ILE A 126 3.30 4.37 -15.08
CA ILE A 126 4.05 4.39 -13.79
C ILE A 126 5.29 3.48 -13.85
N ILE A 127 5.22 2.36 -14.57
CA ILE A 127 6.35 1.43 -14.73
C ILE A 127 7.44 2.01 -15.65
N LYS A 128 7.06 2.81 -16.66
CA LYS A 128 7.98 3.37 -17.66
C LYS A 128 8.68 4.67 -17.23
N GLY A 129 8.34 5.25 -16.07
CA GLY A 129 8.84 6.55 -15.58
C GLY A 129 9.50 6.49 -14.20
#